data_AF-A0A0N8IAY5-F1
#
_entry.id   AF-A0A0N8IAY5-F1
#
_cell.length_a   1.000
_cell.length_b   1.000
_cell.length_c   1.000
_cell.angle_alpha   90.00
_cell.angle_beta   90.00
_cell.angle_gamma   90.00
#
_symmetry.space_group_name_H-M   'P 1'
#
loop_
_entity.id
_entity.type
_entity.pdbx_description
1 polymer ?
#
loop_
_entity_poly.entity_id
_entity_poly.type
_entity_poly.pdbx_seq_one_letter_code
_entity_poly.pdbx_strand_id
1 'polypeptide(L)'
;MKQILYSLALVAMAFPAQAACYVDYKAKRDDPLKLHYGVMELPDSACTNSSNAREQVAARLARHGWVLLNVVSQFDTDGLAERKDSAGQYFLRY
;
A
#
# COMPACT_ATOMS: atom_id res chain seq x y z
N MET A 1 -2.12 -58.52 -17.91
CA MET A 1 -2.67 -57.64 -16.86
C MET A 1 -1.52 -57.16 -15.98
N LYS A 2 -1.04 -55.92 -16.17
CA LYS A 2 0.02 -55.33 -15.35
C LYS A 2 -0.42 -53.90 -15.05
N GLN A 3 -1.00 -53.70 -13.86
CA GLN A 3 -1.59 -52.43 -13.48
C GLN A 3 -0.48 -51.42 -13.21
N ILE A 4 -0.38 -50.44 -14.09
CA ILE A 4 0.48 -49.27 -13.94
C ILE A 4 -0.30 -48.27 -13.09
N LEU A 5 0.02 -48.18 -11.80
CA LEU A 5 -0.51 -47.16 -10.90
C LEU A 5 0.49 -46.00 -10.87
N TYR A 6 0.29 -45.02 -11.77
CA TYR A 6 0.96 -43.72 -11.68
C TYR A 6 0.27 -42.88 -10.61
N SER A 7 0.88 -42.79 -9.44
CA SER A 7 0.48 -41.85 -8.39
C SER A 7 0.78 -40.42 -8.85
N LEU A 8 -0.27 -39.69 -9.24
CA LEU A 8 -0.17 -38.28 -9.59
C LEU A 8 -0.03 -37.45 -8.30
N ALA A 9 1.21 -37.12 -7.93
CA ALA A 9 1.49 -36.24 -6.80
C ALA A 9 1.11 -34.80 -7.16
N LEU A 10 0.01 -34.30 -6.60
CA LEU A 10 -0.44 -32.92 -6.74
C LEU A 10 0.44 -32.03 -5.84
N VAL A 11 1.43 -31.36 -6.42
CA VAL A 11 2.22 -30.34 -5.71
C VAL A 11 1.39 -29.06 -5.64
N ALA A 12 0.72 -28.84 -4.51
CA ALA A 12 0.07 -27.56 -4.23
C ALA A 12 1.14 -26.49 -3.97
N MET A 13 1.42 -25.65 -4.96
CA MET A 13 2.19 -24.43 -4.74
C MET A 13 1.30 -23.45 -3.96
N ALA A 14 1.58 -23.30 -2.66
CA ALA A 14 0.97 -22.25 -1.86
C ALA A 14 1.57 -20.91 -2.30
N PHE A 15 0.80 -20.12 -3.05
CA PHE A 15 1.14 -18.72 -3.28
C PHE A 15 0.80 -17.92 -2.01
N PRO A 16 1.66 -16.99 -1.57
CA PRO A 16 1.30 -16.10 -0.47
C PRO A 16 0.09 -15.29 -0.91
N ALA A 17 -0.99 -15.25 -0.13
CA ALA A 17 -2.11 -14.36 -0.41
C ALA A 17 -1.59 -12.91 -0.35
N GLN A 18 -1.53 -12.24 -1.50
CA GLN A 18 -1.11 -10.84 -1.59
C GLN A 18 -2.25 -9.97 -1.08
N ALA A 19 -2.19 -9.53 0.18
CA ALA A 19 -3.10 -8.54 0.71
C ALA A 19 -2.64 -7.16 0.25
N ALA A 20 -3.51 -6.43 -0.46
CA ALA A 20 -3.23 -5.05 -0.83
C ALA A 20 -2.93 -4.22 0.41
N CYS A 21 -1.89 -3.40 0.33
CA CYS A 21 -1.36 -2.68 1.46
C CYS A 21 -1.41 -1.17 1.23
N TYR A 22 -1.83 -0.48 2.26
CA TYR A 22 -2.13 0.93 2.23
C TYR A 22 -1.41 1.64 3.35
N VAL A 23 -1.15 2.91 3.10
CA VAL A 23 -0.61 3.81 4.09
C VAL A 23 -1.43 5.06 4.11
N ASP A 24 -1.67 5.57 5.31
CA ASP A 24 -2.21 6.90 5.47
C ASP A 24 -1.13 7.84 5.95
N TYR A 25 -1.20 9.07 5.47
CA TYR A 25 -0.12 10.03 5.64
C TYR A 25 -0.66 11.45 5.73
N LYS A 26 0.21 12.33 6.21
CA LYS A 26 0.02 13.78 6.21
C LYS A 26 1.08 14.41 5.33
N ALA A 27 0.66 15.31 4.45
CA ALA A 27 1.55 16.03 3.56
C ALA A 27 1.28 17.54 3.60
N LYS A 28 2.30 18.31 3.23
CA LYS A 28 2.20 19.76 3.05
C LYS A 28 2.69 20.19 1.68
N ARG A 29 2.23 21.34 1.21
CA ARG A 29 2.83 22.08 0.12
C ARG A 29 2.95 23.52 0.57
N ASP A 30 4.10 24.12 0.37
CA ASP A 30 4.36 25.51 0.74
C ASP A 30 3.98 26.44 -0.44
N ASP A 31 3.77 27.73 -0.14
CA ASP A 31 3.55 28.82 -1.11
C ASP A 31 2.46 28.60 -2.20
N PRO A 32 1.15 28.63 -1.86
CA PRO A 32 0.58 28.86 -0.54
C PRO A 32 0.56 27.58 0.31
N LEU A 33 0.62 27.73 1.63
CA LEU A 33 0.56 26.61 2.56
C LEU A 33 -0.75 25.82 2.39
N LYS A 34 -0.62 24.56 2.00
CA LYS A 34 -1.69 23.57 1.94
C LYS A 34 -1.29 22.35 2.76
N LEU A 35 -2.25 21.79 3.48
CA LEU A 35 -2.09 20.55 4.22
C LEU A 35 -3.15 19.56 3.75
N HIS A 36 -2.81 18.28 3.76
CA HIS A 36 -3.82 17.25 3.62
C HIS A 36 -3.44 15.94 4.29
N TYR A 37 -4.49 15.17 4.58
CA TYR A 37 -4.42 13.75 4.86
C TYR A 37 -4.71 12.99 3.56
N GLY A 38 -4.06 11.85 3.36
CA GLY A 38 -4.26 11.03 2.17
C GLY A 38 -4.03 9.56 2.47
N VAL A 39 -4.54 8.72 1.57
CA VAL A 39 -4.30 7.27 1.58
C VAL A 39 -3.63 6.91 0.27
N MET A 40 -2.64 6.03 0.33
CA MET A 40 -1.88 5.57 -0.83
C MET A 40 -1.74 4.06 -0.75
N GLU A 41 -2.04 3.37 -1.84
CA GLU A 41 -1.69 1.96 -2.00
C GLU A 41 -0.21 1.84 -2.31
N LEU A 42 0.48 0.94 -1.63
CA LEU A 42 1.88 0.63 -1.86
C LEU A 42 2.04 -0.79 -2.42
N PRO A 43 3.11 -1.03 -3.19
CA PRO A 43 3.43 -2.39 -3.60
C PRO A 43 3.76 -3.24 -2.36
N ASP A 44 3.45 -4.53 -2.41
CA ASP A 44 3.65 -5.48 -1.31
C ASP A 44 5.06 -5.44 -0.70
N SER A 45 6.08 -5.23 -1.55
CA SER A 45 7.49 -5.11 -1.13
C SER A 45 7.76 -3.94 -0.18
N ALA A 46 6.93 -2.89 -0.23
CA ALA A 46 7.05 -1.73 0.65
C ALA A 46 6.44 -1.97 2.03
N CYS A 47 5.51 -2.93 2.14
CA CYS A 47 4.68 -3.10 3.33
C CYS A 47 5.35 -3.95 4.41
N THR A 48 6.36 -4.72 4.03
CA THR A 48 7.21 -5.44 4.98
C THR A 48 8.26 -4.53 5.62
N ASN A 49 8.49 -3.32 5.10
CA ASN A 49 9.54 -2.41 5.58
C ASN A 49 9.05 -0.96 5.63
N SER A 50 8.81 -0.46 6.85
CA SER A 50 8.32 0.90 7.10
C SER A 50 9.21 2.02 6.55
N SER A 51 10.53 1.84 6.51
CA SER A 51 11.45 2.82 5.89
C SER A 51 11.23 2.91 4.39
N ASN A 52 11.06 1.76 3.74
CA ASN A 52 10.75 1.66 2.31
C ASN A 52 9.39 2.31 2.00
N ALA A 53 8.37 2.05 2.83
CA ALA A 53 7.07 2.71 2.69
C ALA A 53 7.19 4.25 2.74
N ARG A 54 7.91 4.81 3.72
CA ARG A 54 8.08 6.27 3.84
C ARG A 54 8.77 6.88 2.62
N GLU A 55 9.84 6.24 2.14
CA GLU A 55 10.59 6.71 0.96
C GLU A 55 9.71 6.70 -0.30
N GLN A 56 8.94 5.64 -0.52
CA GLN A 56 8.04 5.55 -1.67
C GLN A 56 6.94 6.61 -1.62
N VAL A 57 6.31 6.81 -0.45
CA VAL A 57 5.29 7.85 -0.27
C VAL A 57 5.88 9.22 -0.54
N ALA A 58 7.05 9.53 0.04
CA ALA A 58 7.72 10.80 -0.16
C ALA A 58 8.08 11.04 -1.64
N ALA A 59 8.61 10.03 -2.32
CA ALA A 59 8.96 10.10 -3.74
C ALA A 59 7.73 10.36 -4.61
N ARG A 60 6.60 9.66 -4.35
CA ARG A 60 5.35 9.84 -5.10
C ARG A 60 4.77 11.24 -4.90
N LEU A 61 4.71 11.70 -3.65
CA LEU A 61 4.22 13.04 -3.30
C LEU A 61 5.08 14.16 -3.88
N ALA A 62 6.40 14.02 -3.86
CA ALA A 62 7.35 15.01 -4.36
C ALA A 62 7.13 15.33 -5.85
N ARG A 63 6.75 14.33 -6.67
CA ARG A 63 6.40 14.53 -8.09
C ARG A 63 5.22 15.48 -8.30
N HIS A 64 4.41 15.70 -7.28
CA HIS A 64 3.24 16.57 -7.30
C HIS A 64 3.41 17.84 -6.45
N GLY A 65 4.65 18.13 -6.03
CA GLY A 65 4.98 19.29 -5.19
C GLY A 65 4.52 19.16 -3.75
N TRP A 66 4.22 17.94 -3.27
CA TRP A 66 3.89 17.68 -1.88
C TRP A 66 5.12 17.17 -1.13
N VAL A 67 5.26 17.63 0.12
CA VAL A 67 6.27 17.19 1.08
C VAL A 67 5.59 16.30 2.12
N LEU A 68 6.08 15.07 2.27
CA LEU A 68 5.62 14.15 3.30
C LEU A 68 5.99 14.68 4.68
N LEU A 69 4.99 14.89 5.54
CA LEU A 69 5.20 15.24 6.94
C LEU A 69 5.33 13.97 7.78
N ASN A 70 4.31 13.11 7.71
CA ASN A 70 4.22 11.93 8.54
C ASN A 70 3.51 10.78 7.84
N VAL A 71 3.97 9.55 8.11
CA VAL A 71 3.18 8.33 7.87
C VAL A 71 2.44 8.05 9.16
N VAL A 72 1.11 7.97 9.10
CA VAL A 72 0.24 7.80 10.27
C VAL A 72 0.16 6.32 10.62
N SER A 73 -0.17 5.47 9.66
CA SER A 73 -0.26 4.02 9.81
C SER A 73 -0.04 3.31 8.48
N GLN A 74 0.28 2.02 8.57
CA GLN A 74 0.24 1.08 7.46
C GLN A 74 -0.83 0.05 7.80
N PHE A 75 -1.67 -0.30 6.84
CA PHE A 75 -2.84 -1.14 7.06
C PHE A 75 -3.20 -1.92 5.79
N ASP A 76 -4.04 -2.94 5.92
CA ASP A 76 -4.51 -3.77 4.82
C ASP A 76 -5.84 -3.25 4.25
N THR A 77 -6.54 -4.07 3.46
CA THR A 77 -7.79 -3.66 2.83
C THR A 77 -8.91 -3.40 3.84
N ASP A 78 -8.87 -3.98 5.04
CA ASP A 78 -9.94 -3.87 6.03
C ASP A 78 -10.05 -2.45 6.58
N GLY A 79 -8.91 -1.76 6.72
CA GLY A 79 -8.83 -0.37 7.18
C GLY A 79 -9.07 0.70 6.11
N LEU A 80 -9.34 0.29 4.86
CA LEU A 80 -9.38 1.22 3.73
C LEU A 80 -10.69 2.04 3.69
N ALA A 81 -11.82 1.38 3.92
CA ALA A 81 -13.13 2.03 3.81
C ALA A 81 -13.30 3.16 4.83
N GLU A 82 -12.87 2.95 6.07
CA GLU A 82 -12.98 3.93 7.17
C GLU A 82 -12.16 5.22 6.95
N ARG A 83 -11.14 5.18 6.09
CA ARG A 83 -10.26 6.33 5.81
C ARG A 83 -10.68 7.14 4.58
N LYS A 84 -11.64 6.64 3.81
CA LYS A 84 -12.06 7.25 2.54
C LYS A 84 -12.55 8.68 2.70
N ASP A 85 -13.47 8.91 3.63
CA ASP A 85 -14.06 10.23 3.83
C ASP A 85 -13.04 11.22 4.40
N SER A 86 -12.18 10.76 5.32
CA SER A 86 -11.09 11.56 5.88
C SER A 86 -10.06 12.00 4.83
N ALA A 87 -9.74 11.13 3.87
CA ALA A 87 -8.80 11.43 2.78
C ALA A 87 -9.44 12.23 1.64
N GLY A 88 -10.76 12.13 1.45
CA GLY A 88 -11.51 12.86 0.44
C GLY A 88 -10.87 12.76 -0.94
N GLN A 89 -10.55 13.90 -1.54
CA GLN A 89 -9.93 13.97 -2.87
C GLN A 89 -8.51 13.40 -2.97
N TYR A 90 -7.88 13.05 -1.85
CA TYR A 90 -6.53 12.49 -1.77
C TYR A 90 -6.53 10.99 -1.44
N PHE A 91 -7.71 10.37 -1.42
CA PHE A 91 -7.86 8.93 -1.28
C PHE A 91 -7.36 8.23 -2.55
N LEU A 92 -6.31 7.41 -2.42
CA LEU A 92 -5.68 6.61 -3.48
C LEU A 92 -5.26 7.42 -4.72
N ARG A 93 -4.96 8.71 -4.54
CA ARG A 93 -4.70 9.64 -5.64
C ARG A 93 -3.25 9.67 -6.11
N TYR A 94 -2.31 9.66 -5.16
CA TYR A 94 -0.88 9.88 -5.42
C TYR A 94 -0.11 8.59 -5.33
#